data_AF-A0A8S2RZR1-F1
#
_entry.id   AF-A0A8S2RZR1-F1
#
_cell.length_a   1.000
_cell.length_b   1.000
_cell.length_c   1.000
_cell.angle_alpha   90.00
_cell.angle_beta   90.00
_cell.angle_gamma   90.00
#
_symmetry.space_group_name_H-M   'P 1'
#
loop_
_entity.id
_entity.type
_entity.pdbx_description
1 polymer ?
#
loop_
_entity_poly.entity_id
_entity_poly.type
_entity_poly.pdbx_seq_one_letter_code
_entity_poly.pdbx_strand_id
1 'polypeptide(L)'
;MYPRHSRKSTETIVSRRPFAPSSISDIHVNDLVKFTRPGGKISKGVVKYVGSLPDRNDQYLGLELEDEETKHDGIYQNKRLFQCKPNKGIFIAFNKVIMAWGKA
;
A
#
# COMPACT_ATOMS: atom_id res chain seq x y z
N MET A 1 -13.31 -28.55 -33.25
CA MET A 1 -13.75 -27.37 -32.48
C MET A 1 -13.09 -27.44 -31.11
N TYR A 2 -12.09 -26.61 -30.84
CA TYR A 2 -11.44 -26.54 -29.52
C TYR A 2 -12.12 -25.48 -28.66
N PRO A 3 -12.29 -25.70 -27.34
CA PRO A 3 -12.87 -24.71 -26.46
C PRO A 3 -11.96 -23.46 -26.38
N ARG A 4 -12.57 -22.28 -26.51
CA ARG A 4 -11.94 -20.98 -26.26
C ARG A 4 -11.33 -20.99 -24.86
N HIS A 5 -10.01 -20.99 -24.78
CA HIS A 5 -9.32 -20.84 -23.52
C HIS A 5 -9.72 -19.50 -22.89
N SER A 6 -10.31 -19.61 -21.71
CA SER A 6 -10.67 -18.51 -20.82
C SER A 6 -9.51 -17.53 -20.71
N ARG A 7 -9.73 -16.27 -21.11
CA ARG A 7 -8.84 -15.16 -20.79
C ARG A 7 -8.63 -15.17 -19.27
N LYS A 8 -7.40 -15.42 -18.80
CA LYS A 8 -7.04 -15.22 -17.40
C LYS A 8 -7.20 -13.71 -17.15
N SER A 9 -8.20 -13.35 -16.34
CA SER A 9 -8.51 -11.98 -15.95
C SER A 9 -7.43 -11.45 -15.00
N THR A 10 -6.32 -10.97 -15.55
CA THR A 10 -5.31 -10.16 -14.83
C THR A 10 -5.57 -8.65 -15.00
N GLU A 11 -6.75 -8.29 -15.52
CA GLU A 11 -7.08 -6.95 -16.01
C GLU A 11 -8.07 -6.26 -15.07
N THR A 12 -7.68 -5.95 -13.83
CA THR A 12 -8.58 -5.22 -12.91
C THR A 12 -7.89 -4.23 -11.95
N ILE A 13 -6.55 -4.20 -11.87
CA ILE A 13 -5.86 -3.29 -10.92
C ILE A 13 -5.62 -1.88 -11.49
N VAL A 14 -5.52 -1.71 -12.81
CA VAL A 14 -5.07 -0.44 -13.42
C VAL A 14 -6.22 0.47 -13.91
N SER A 15 -7.46 -0.03 -13.99
CA SER A 15 -8.56 0.73 -14.64
C SER A 15 -9.33 1.69 -13.73
N ARG A 16 -8.98 1.81 -12.44
CA ARG A 16 -9.70 2.68 -11.51
C ARG A 16 -9.12 4.09 -11.50
N ARG A 17 -10.00 5.11 -11.46
CA ARG A 17 -9.59 6.52 -11.42
C ARG A 17 -8.87 6.80 -10.09
N PRO A 18 -7.74 7.53 -10.12
CA PRO A 18 -7.10 8.00 -8.89
C PRO A 18 -8.08 8.84 -8.07
N PHE A 19 -7.99 8.74 -6.75
CA PHE A 19 -8.67 9.64 -5.83
C PHE A 19 -7.70 10.13 -4.75
N ALA A 20 -7.98 11.31 -4.20
CA ALA A 20 -7.30 11.81 -3.01
C ALA A 20 -8.09 11.33 -1.79
N PRO A 21 -7.56 10.40 -0.99
CA PRO A 21 -8.25 9.90 0.19
C PRO A 21 -8.43 11.03 1.22
N SER A 22 -9.62 11.13 1.78
CA SER A 22 -9.98 12.13 2.80
C SER A 22 -9.92 11.56 4.22
N SER A 23 -10.05 10.24 4.35
CA SER A 23 -9.98 9.49 5.60
C SER A 23 -9.19 8.19 5.41
N ILE A 24 -8.66 7.66 6.51
CA ILE A 24 -8.04 6.32 6.54
C ILE A 24 -9.00 5.23 6.04
N SER A 25 -10.31 5.42 6.28
CA SER A 25 -11.36 4.49 5.85
C SER A 25 -11.52 4.42 4.34
N ASP A 26 -10.97 5.39 3.58
CA ASP A 26 -10.96 5.37 2.12
C ASP A 26 -9.87 4.43 1.57
N ILE A 27 -8.99 3.90 2.42
CA ILE A 27 -7.83 3.08 2.05
C ILE A 27 -8.02 1.64 2.51
N HIS A 28 -7.88 0.71 1.58
CA HIS A 28 -7.99 -0.72 1.82
C HIS A 28 -6.68 -1.46 1.54
N VAL A 29 -6.54 -2.64 2.13
CA VAL A 29 -5.44 -3.55 1.82
C VAL A 29 -5.52 -3.94 0.33
N ASN A 30 -4.35 -3.96 -0.32
CA ASN A 30 -4.11 -4.11 -1.75
C ASN A 30 -4.41 -2.87 -2.61
N ASP A 31 -4.84 -1.76 -2.02
CA ASP A 31 -4.87 -0.50 -2.74
C ASP A 31 -3.45 -0.05 -3.04
N LEU A 32 -3.30 0.63 -4.16
CA LEU A 32 -2.05 1.25 -4.56
C LEU A 32 -2.07 2.71 -4.11
N VAL A 33 -1.01 3.17 -3.46
CA VAL A 33 -0.94 4.55 -2.97
C VAL A 33 0.33 5.25 -3.46
N LYS A 34 0.20 6.55 -3.76
CA LYS A 34 1.32 7.48 -3.87
C LYS A 34 1.43 8.28 -2.58
N PHE A 35 2.64 8.48 -2.11
CA PHE A 35 2.91 9.14 -0.84
C PHE A 35 4.24 9.90 -0.85
N THR A 36 4.40 10.85 0.08
CA THR A 36 5.62 11.65 0.24
C THR A 36 6.54 11.05 1.30
N ARG A 37 7.82 10.93 0.98
CA ARG A 37 8.92 10.57 1.89
C ARG A 37 9.67 11.82 2.37
N PRO A 38 10.48 11.72 3.45
CA PRO A 38 11.36 12.82 3.85
C PRO A 38 12.20 13.34 2.68
N GLY A 39 12.41 14.65 2.61
CA GLY A 39 13.10 15.30 1.49
C GLY A 39 12.25 15.53 0.24
N GLY A 40 10.92 15.37 0.33
CA GLY A 40 10.01 15.68 -0.77
C GLY A 40 9.94 14.61 -1.88
N LYS A 41 10.63 13.47 -1.69
CA LYS A 41 10.58 12.35 -2.64
C LYS A 41 9.18 11.74 -2.67
N ILE A 42 8.65 11.53 -3.87
CA ILE A 42 7.36 10.85 -4.06
C ILE A 42 7.62 9.38 -4.38
N SER A 43 6.92 8.52 -3.67
CA SER A 43 7.05 7.06 -3.78
C SER A 43 5.68 6.42 -3.94
N LYS A 44 5.69 5.14 -4.34
CA LYS A 44 4.51 4.35 -4.62
C LYS A 44 4.63 2.99 -3.95
N GLY A 45 3.52 2.48 -3.42
CA GLY A 45 3.49 1.17 -2.78
C GLY A 45 2.08 0.59 -2.72
N VAL A 46 2.01 -0.72 -2.47
CA VAL A 46 0.76 -1.45 -2.26
C VAL A 46 0.50 -1.57 -0.77
N VAL A 47 -0.71 -1.23 -0.33
CA VAL A 47 -1.13 -1.33 1.05
C VAL A 47 -1.18 -2.80 1.48
N LYS A 48 -0.49 -3.12 2.57
CA LYS A 48 -0.48 -4.44 3.22
C LYS A 48 -1.05 -4.40 4.64
N TYR A 49 -1.13 -3.21 5.23
CA TYR A 49 -1.67 -2.99 6.58
C TYR A 49 -2.32 -1.61 6.66
N VAL A 50 -3.44 -1.53 7.38
CA VAL A 50 -4.14 -0.29 7.74
C VAL A 50 -4.45 -0.37 9.23
N GLY A 51 -3.98 0.59 10.03
CA GLY A 51 -4.34 0.66 11.45
C GLY A 51 -3.33 1.42 12.31
N SER A 52 -3.57 1.42 13.61
CA SER A 52 -2.66 2.02 14.61
C SER A 52 -1.39 1.18 14.79
N LEU A 53 -0.29 1.83 15.16
CA LEU A 53 0.91 1.12 15.62
C LEU A 53 0.94 1.11 17.15
N PRO A 54 1.56 0.10 17.79
CA PRO A 54 1.88 0.16 19.21
C PRO A 54 2.61 1.47 19.53
N ASP A 55 2.14 2.19 20.53
CA ASP A 55 2.65 3.50 20.97
C ASP A 55 2.46 4.68 20.01
N ARG A 56 1.58 4.56 19.01
CA ARG A 56 1.24 5.68 18.12
C ARG A 56 -0.27 5.96 18.16
N ASN A 57 -0.62 7.23 18.40
CA ASN A 57 -2.02 7.68 18.39
C ASN A 57 -2.59 7.85 16.97
N ASP A 58 -1.72 8.00 15.97
CA ASP A 58 -2.12 8.22 14.59
C ASP A 58 -2.40 6.92 13.83
N GLN A 59 -3.09 7.04 12.70
CA GLN A 59 -3.34 5.95 11.76
C GLN A 59 -2.17 5.79 10.77
N TYR A 60 -1.73 4.54 10.62
CA TYR A 60 -0.61 4.17 9.77
C TYR A 60 -1.02 3.19 8.68
N LEU A 61 -0.26 3.25 7.60
CA LEU A 61 -0.27 2.28 6.53
C LEU A 61 1.06 1.53 6.53
N GLY A 62 0.98 0.21 6.44
CA GLY A 62 2.11 -0.62 6.06
C GLY A 62 2.05 -0.87 4.56
N LEU A 63 3.10 -0.51 3.83
CA LEU A 63 3.17 -0.62 2.38
C LEU A 63 4.30 -1.56 1.96
N GLU A 64 4.07 -2.28 0.86
CA GLU A 64 5.12 -2.95 0.08
C GLU A 64 5.50 -2.06 -1.11
N LEU A 65 6.78 -1.71 -1.21
CA LEU A 65 7.33 -0.94 -2.33
C LEU A 65 7.62 -1.85 -3.53
N GLU A 66 7.35 -1.35 -4.73
CA GLU A 66 7.71 -2.06 -5.97
C GLU A 66 9.21 -1.93 -6.24
N ASP A 67 9.69 -0.70 -6.45
CA ASP A 67 11.03 -0.46 -6.98
C ASP A 67 12.08 -0.18 -5.89
N GLU A 68 11.71 0.52 -4.82
CA GLU A 68 12.65 1.00 -3.82
C GLU A 68 12.97 -0.03 -2.74
N GLU A 69 14.16 0.03 -2.16
CA GLU A 69 14.52 -0.73 -0.97
C GLU A 69 14.37 0.10 0.32
N THR A 70 14.13 -0.61 1.40
CA THR A 70 13.84 -0.13 2.75
C THR A 70 14.48 -1.09 3.76
N LYS A 71 14.62 -0.66 5.01
CA LYS A 71 15.18 -1.51 6.07
C LYS A 71 14.12 -2.34 6.81
N HIS A 72 12.86 -2.33 6.37
CA HIS A 72 11.76 -2.99 7.06
C HIS A 72 11.12 -4.07 6.19
N ASP A 73 10.59 -5.09 6.85
CA ASP A 73 9.95 -6.28 6.27
C ASP A 73 8.53 -6.51 6.83
N GLY A 74 7.92 -5.45 7.39
CA GLY A 74 6.58 -5.48 8.00
C GLY A 74 6.56 -5.80 9.50
N ILE A 75 7.72 -5.90 10.15
CA ILE A 75 7.83 -5.96 11.62
C ILE A 75 7.91 -4.55 12.21
N TYR A 76 7.14 -4.31 13.27
CA TYR A 76 7.23 -3.13 14.12
C TYR A 76 7.29 -3.56 15.59
N GLN A 77 8.32 -3.11 16.33
CA GLN A 77 8.54 -3.47 17.74
C GLN A 77 8.38 -4.99 18.03
N ASN A 78 9.10 -5.84 17.30
CA ASN A 78 9.03 -7.31 17.42
C ASN A 78 7.68 -7.95 17.08
N LYS A 79 6.68 -7.18 16.62
CA LYS A 79 5.41 -7.70 16.14
C LYS A 79 5.34 -7.61 14.62
N ARG A 80 5.06 -8.74 13.95
CA ARG A 80 4.77 -8.75 12.51
C ARG A 80 3.36 -8.21 12.28
N LEU A 81 3.27 -7.06 11.63
CA LEU A 81 1.98 -6.44 11.26
C LEU A 81 1.56 -6.79 9.84
N PHE A 82 2.54 -7.01 8.94
CA PHE A 82 2.28 -7.52 7.59
C PHE A 82 3.47 -8.32 7.04
N GLN A 83 3.22 -9.02 5.94
CA GLN A 83 4.23 -9.71 5.15
C GLN A 83 4.48 -8.93 3.85
N CYS A 84 5.75 -8.73 3.51
CA CYS A 84 6.16 -8.19 2.22
C CYS A 84 7.45 -8.87 1.74
N LYS A 85 7.88 -8.56 0.52
CA LYS A 85 9.22 -8.92 0.04
C LYS A 85 10.31 -8.36 0.98
N PRO A 86 11.46 -9.05 1.11
CA PRO A 86 12.57 -8.57 1.92
C PRO A 86 12.98 -7.15 1.51
N ASN A 87 13.22 -6.28 2.49
CA ASN A 87 13.62 -4.88 2.27
C ASN A 87 12.62 -4.05 1.46
N LYS A 88 11.34 -4.43 1.37
CA LYS A 88 10.31 -3.67 0.63
C LYS A 88 9.23 -3.07 1.53
N GLY A 89 9.31 -3.27 2.85
CA GLY A 89 8.30 -2.79 3.80
C GLY A 89 8.53 -1.34 4.23
N ILE A 90 7.46 -0.57 4.35
CA ILE A 90 7.52 0.75 5.01
C ILE A 90 6.24 1.02 5.81
N PHE A 91 6.39 1.73 6.91
CA PHE A 91 5.27 2.33 7.64
C PHE A 91 5.21 3.82 7.34
N ILE A 92 4.04 4.33 6.95
CA ILE A 92 3.79 5.76 6.76
C ILE A 92 2.54 6.18 7.52
N ALA A 93 2.50 7.43 8.00
CA ALA A 93 1.27 8.02 8.50
C ALA A 93 0.32 8.34 7.33
N PHE A 94 -0.98 8.27 7.57
CA PHE A 94 -2.00 8.57 6.56
C PHE A 94 -1.82 9.94 5.88
N ASN A 95 -1.42 10.97 6.65
CA ASN A 95 -1.20 12.32 6.15
C ASN A 95 -0.06 12.47 5.12
N LYS A 96 0.67 11.39 4.82
CA LYS A 96 1.66 11.34 3.75
C LYS A 96 1.10 10.84 2.44
N VAL A 97 -0.11 10.29 2.41
CA VAL A 97 -0.77 9.79 1.20
C VAL A 97 -1.26 10.97 0.35
N ILE A 98 -0.95 10.92 -0.93
CA ILE A 98 -1.32 11.94 -1.93
C ILE A 98 -2.50 11.44 -2.77
N MET A 99 -2.41 10.19 -3.25
CA MET A 99 -3.42 9.56 -4.10
C MET A 99 -3.49 8.07 -3.82
N ALA A 100 -4.67 7.49 -4.06
CA ALA A 100 -4.90 6.05 -4.01
C ALA A 100 -5.61 5.55 -5.27
N TRP A 101 -5.38 4.28 -5.59
CA TRP A 101 -6.07 3.50 -6.62
C TRP A 101 -6.50 2.20 -5.97
N GLY A 102 -7.80 2.02 -5.81
CA GLY A 102 -8.31 0.98 -4.92
C GLY A 102 -9.73 0.57 -5.22
N LYS A 103 -10.18 -0.50 -4.55
CA LYS A 103 -11.58 -0.90 -4.66
C LYS A 103 -12.43 0.07 -3.82
N ALA A 104 -13.02 1.07 -4.49
CA ALA A 104 -14.26 1.70 -4.02
C ALA A 104 -15.31 0.63 -3.71
#